data_AF-A0A8H7K967-F1
#
_entry.id   AF-A0A8H7K967-F1
#
_cell.length_a   1.000
_cell.length_b   1.000
_cell.length_c   1.000
_cell.angle_alpha   90.00
_cell.angle_beta   90.00
_cell.angle_gamma   90.00
#
_symmetry.space_group_name_H-M   'P 1'
#
loop_
_entity.id
_entity.type
_entity.pdbx_description
1 polymer ?
#
loop_
_entity_poly.entity_id
_entity_poly.type
_entity_poly.pdbx_seq_one_letter_code
_entity_poly.pdbx_strand_id
1 'polypeptide(L)'
;MNKLEDVWESSSDNNFANRLYEILRDKATAEVPSTSSVTPGLCARCSGLDFCEPNFRSLIQIKWKYETCQLCSLLCQALKSLGYGDDHDDVEIYRKGPKVLAHTESSDFPVISIYMHPDFTQLPSSDIQLGTPTLPDDGSIHQIELFKEWIRYINYEPASRPPTRVIDVRGGIGDKIRLVLGKDMQSPVFFALSHRWGDKDEHQVGRTLPCNVKDRFNVINLVELPRNFQEAIKITKAMGVRYLWIDSLCIVQTDSDDWKREAMRMGQVYSNASCVLAASSSNSSIEGFLKNSRERRPYVSVKSSSGRIVYVCKNIDDFHTDVERSILNSRGWVLQERALARRIIHFTKNQAYFECGNGVHCESLIKLNNGKATLLGDSNFPRSSESFNKTGKIVIMQNLYKQYSALGFKFFQDRPVGISGLERRLTSAYDTRGGYGILEAYLERSLLWKRDEAKYLERIQFPSGRSLPSWSWMAYSGTIAYVEVKFNEVDWTNEYVSPFASPTQRSNKRHWEATSEKQNASA
;
A
#
# COMPACT_ATOMS: atom_id res chain seq x y z
N MET A 1 19.43 -1.79 15.55
CA MET A 1 18.49 -2.53 14.69
C MET A 1 18.71 -2.11 13.24
N ASN A 2 19.07 -3.05 12.38
CA ASN A 2 19.23 -2.82 10.94
C ASN A 2 17.90 -2.38 10.33
N LYS A 3 17.66 -1.06 10.25
CA LYS A 3 16.43 -0.47 9.69
C LYS A 3 16.25 -0.70 8.17
N LEU A 4 17.06 -1.57 7.55
CA LEU A 4 17.13 -1.77 6.10
C LEU A 4 16.93 -3.23 5.68
N GLU A 5 16.60 -4.13 6.61
CA GLU A 5 16.24 -5.51 6.29
C GLU A 5 14.88 -5.57 5.61
N ASP A 6 14.76 -6.47 4.63
CA ASP A 6 13.57 -6.67 3.80
C ASP A 6 12.71 -7.83 4.31
N VAL A 7 12.54 -7.87 5.63
CA VAL A 7 11.83 -8.96 6.29
C VAL A 7 10.55 -8.39 6.88
N TRP A 8 9.43 -9.01 6.53
CA TRP A 8 8.14 -8.68 7.11
C TRP A 8 7.98 -9.36 8.47
N GLU A 9 7.83 -8.56 9.51
CA GLU A 9 7.60 -9.02 10.87
C GLU A 9 6.13 -8.83 11.25
N SER A 10 5.54 -9.87 11.86
CA SER A 10 4.18 -9.84 12.40
C SER A 10 4.18 -9.65 13.91
N SER A 11 3.28 -8.81 14.41
CA SER A 11 3.07 -8.57 15.83
C SER A 11 1.57 -8.45 16.12
N SER A 12 1.17 -8.73 17.36
CA SER A 12 -0.19 -8.48 17.80
C SER A 12 -0.40 -7.00 18.15
N ASP A 13 -1.61 -6.49 17.92
CA ASP A 13 -2.04 -5.16 18.41
C ASP A 13 -3.30 -5.32 19.28
N ASN A 14 -3.12 -5.98 20.43
CA ASN A 14 -4.21 -6.32 21.34
C ASN A 14 -4.86 -5.08 21.99
N ASN A 15 -4.10 -3.97 22.12
CA ASN A 15 -4.66 -2.70 22.59
C ASN A 15 -5.62 -2.11 21.56
N PHE A 16 -5.27 -2.16 20.27
CA PHE A 16 -6.18 -1.79 19.19
C PHE A 16 -7.41 -2.73 19.13
N ALA A 17 -7.17 -4.05 19.17
CA ALA A 17 -8.24 -5.03 19.10
C ALA A 17 -9.28 -4.85 20.23
N ASN A 18 -8.84 -4.67 21.49
CA ASN A 18 -9.75 -4.45 22.61
C ASN A 18 -10.65 -3.23 22.41
N ARG A 19 -10.08 -2.08 22.03
CA ARG A 19 -10.86 -0.86 21.75
C ARG A 19 -11.87 -1.07 20.63
N LEU A 20 -11.48 -1.76 19.55
CA LEU A 20 -12.40 -2.07 18.45
C LEU A 20 -13.56 -2.95 18.94
N TYR A 21 -13.29 -4.01 19.70
CA TYR A 21 -14.34 -4.89 20.20
C TYR A 21 -15.25 -4.20 21.23
N GLU A 22 -14.76 -3.26 22.04
CA GLU A 22 -15.61 -2.40 22.89
C GLU A 22 -16.61 -1.61 22.03
N ILE A 23 -16.14 -0.96 20.96
CA ILE A 23 -17.01 -0.19 20.05
C ILE A 23 -18.05 -1.08 19.36
N LEU A 24 -17.65 -2.28 18.95
CA LEU A 24 -18.55 -3.24 18.29
C LEU A 24 -19.61 -3.80 19.24
N ARG A 25 -19.27 -3.99 20.53
CA ARG A 25 -20.23 -4.38 21.58
C ARG A 25 -21.23 -3.26 21.86
N ASP A 26 -20.76 -2.02 22.03
CA ASP A 26 -21.61 -0.85 22.31
C ASP A 26 -22.66 -0.61 21.22
N LYS A 27 -22.32 -0.91 19.97
CA LYS A 27 -23.23 -0.74 18.83
C LYS A 27 -24.24 -1.87 18.67
N ALA A 28 -24.25 -2.86 19.57
CA ALA A 28 -25.08 -4.07 19.49
C ALA A 28 -24.99 -4.80 18.13
N THR A 29 -23.90 -4.58 17.39
CA THR A 29 -23.71 -5.12 16.03
C THR A 29 -23.04 -6.49 16.03
N ALA A 30 -22.40 -6.88 17.12
CA ALA A 30 -21.63 -8.11 17.17
C ALA A 30 -22.50 -9.29 17.61
N GLU A 31 -22.96 -10.10 16.64
CA GLU A 31 -23.09 -11.54 16.90
C GLU A 31 -21.67 -12.09 17.07
N VAL A 32 -21.17 -12.02 18.30
CA VAL A 32 -19.87 -12.60 18.64
C VAL A 32 -20.07 -14.12 18.66
N PRO A 33 -19.36 -14.91 17.83
CA PRO A 33 -19.54 -16.37 17.80
C PRO A 33 -19.22 -16.96 19.17
N SER A 34 -20.26 -17.37 19.88
CA SER A 34 -20.19 -18.04 21.18
C SER A 34 -19.76 -19.51 20.98
N THR A 35 -18.55 -19.76 20.48
CA THR A 35 -18.06 -21.14 20.33
C THR A 35 -16.95 -21.42 21.33
N SER A 36 -17.38 -21.77 22.53
CA SER A 36 -16.61 -22.34 23.63
C SER A 36 -16.29 -23.84 23.44
N SER A 37 -16.50 -24.40 22.24
CA SER A 37 -16.27 -25.82 21.96
C SER A 37 -14.99 -26.03 21.13
N VAL A 38 -14.16 -26.98 21.58
CA VAL A 38 -12.99 -27.49 20.84
C VAL A 38 -13.47 -28.23 19.59
N THR A 39 -12.75 -28.07 18.48
CA THR A 39 -13.03 -28.81 17.26
C THR A 39 -12.90 -30.32 17.49
N PRO A 40 -13.94 -31.13 17.24
CA PRO A 40 -13.84 -32.59 17.37
C PRO A 40 -12.97 -33.19 16.26
N GLY A 41 -12.38 -34.36 16.50
CA GLY A 41 -11.65 -35.12 15.48
C GLY A 41 -10.16 -34.78 15.31
N LEU A 42 -9.51 -34.17 16.30
CA LEU A 42 -8.04 -34.01 16.28
C LEU A 42 -7.34 -35.34 16.56
N CYS A 43 -6.27 -35.66 15.82
CA CYS A 43 -5.44 -36.82 16.11
C CYS A 43 -4.59 -36.62 17.39
N ALA A 44 -3.98 -37.69 17.91
CA ALA A 44 -3.15 -37.64 19.13
C ALA A 44 -2.01 -36.60 19.05
N ARG A 45 -1.35 -36.46 17.88
CA ARG A 45 -0.34 -35.42 17.66
C ARG A 45 -0.93 -34.02 17.76
N CYS A 46 -1.98 -33.75 16.99
CA CYS A 46 -2.59 -32.43 16.90
C CYS A 46 -3.26 -31.98 18.21
N SER A 47 -3.80 -32.92 19.00
CA SER A 47 -4.35 -32.64 20.33
C SER A 47 -3.28 -32.35 21.37
N GLY A 48 -2.03 -32.80 21.17
CA GLY A 48 -0.89 -32.47 22.02
C GLY A 48 -0.18 -31.15 21.70
N LEU A 49 -0.56 -30.46 20.62
CA LEU A 49 0.07 -29.18 20.25
C LEU A 49 -0.49 -28.04 21.10
N ASP A 50 0.38 -27.38 21.88
CA ASP A 50 0.01 -26.20 22.66
C ASP A 50 0.45 -24.89 21.98
N PHE A 51 -0.48 -24.29 21.23
CA PHE A 51 -0.25 -22.99 20.58
C PHE A 51 -0.17 -21.81 21.56
N CYS A 52 -0.48 -21.99 22.84
CA CYS A 52 -0.23 -20.97 23.87
C CYS A 52 1.22 -20.95 24.36
N GLU A 53 2.02 -21.99 24.10
CA GLU A 53 3.42 -22.04 24.48
C GLU A 53 4.28 -21.14 23.56
N PRO A 54 5.03 -20.15 24.09
CA PRO A 54 5.81 -19.23 23.25
C PRO A 54 6.96 -19.91 22.48
N ASN A 55 7.52 -20.99 23.02
CA ASN A 55 8.64 -21.74 22.42
C ASN A 55 8.17 -23.00 21.68
N PHE A 56 6.88 -23.07 21.34
CA PHE A 56 6.30 -24.19 20.61
C PHE A 56 7.13 -24.54 19.36
N ARG A 57 7.55 -25.80 19.25
CA ARG A 57 8.19 -26.40 18.07
C ARG A 57 7.63 -27.80 17.83
N SER A 58 7.45 -28.17 16.57
CA SER A 58 7.00 -29.50 16.17
C SER A 58 7.46 -29.84 14.77
N LEU A 59 7.79 -31.11 14.51
CA LEU A 59 8.02 -31.63 13.17
C LEU A 59 6.70 -32.09 12.53
N ILE A 60 6.49 -31.74 11.27
CA ILE A 60 5.33 -32.13 10.47
C ILE A 60 5.76 -32.92 9.25
N GLN A 61 5.34 -34.18 9.20
CA GLN A 61 5.42 -35.02 8.01
C GLN A 61 4.30 -34.71 7.01
N ILE A 62 4.66 -34.46 5.75
CA ILE A 62 3.74 -34.23 4.62
C ILE A 62 3.39 -35.56 3.90
N LYS A 63 3.53 -36.72 4.58
CA LYS A 63 3.04 -38.01 4.07
C LYS A 63 1.60 -38.22 4.53
N TRP A 64 0.64 -38.00 3.64
CA TRP A 64 -0.79 -37.88 3.98
C TRP A 64 -1.56 -39.21 3.97
N LYS A 65 -2.07 -39.62 5.14
CA LYS A 65 -3.26 -40.49 5.31
C LYS A 65 -4.02 -40.18 6.62
N TYR A 66 -4.43 -38.92 6.83
CA TYR A 66 -5.34 -38.58 7.93
C TYR A 66 -6.41 -37.60 7.46
N GLU A 67 -7.30 -38.06 6.58
CA GLU A 67 -8.47 -37.32 6.09
C GLU A 67 -9.43 -36.88 7.21
N THR A 68 -9.24 -37.40 8.42
CA THR A 68 -10.11 -37.15 9.57
C THR A 68 -9.65 -36.01 10.49
N CYS A 69 -8.37 -35.62 10.45
CA CYS A 69 -7.85 -34.57 11.34
C CYS A 69 -7.88 -33.18 10.69
N GLN A 70 -8.78 -32.31 11.17
CA GLN A 70 -8.96 -30.97 10.63
C GLN A 70 -7.70 -30.08 10.77
N LEU A 71 -6.96 -30.19 11.87
CA LEU A 71 -5.73 -29.41 12.07
C LEU A 71 -4.60 -29.87 11.15
N CYS A 72 -4.43 -31.18 10.94
CA CYS A 72 -3.51 -31.67 9.93
C CYS A 72 -3.90 -31.07 8.57
N SER A 73 -5.20 -31.12 8.21
CA SER A 73 -5.66 -30.70 6.88
C SER A 73 -5.33 -29.24 6.63
N LEU A 74 -5.60 -28.41 7.63
CA LEU A 74 -5.24 -27.00 7.64
C LEU A 74 -3.73 -26.76 7.47
N LEU A 75 -2.90 -27.45 8.25
CA LEU A 75 -1.43 -27.30 8.22
C LEU A 75 -0.86 -27.65 6.85
N CYS A 76 -1.32 -28.74 6.25
CA CYS A 76 -0.78 -29.15 4.97
C CYS A 76 -1.37 -28.41 3.78
N GLN A 77 -2.60 -27.90 3.86
CA GLN A 77 -3.08 -26.92 2.89
C GLN A 77 -2.24 -25.63 2.94
N ALA A 78 -1.82 -25.20 4.13
CA ALA A 78 -0.93 -24.06 4.27
C ALA A 78 0.46 -24.34 3.67
N LEU A 79 1.08 -25.48 3.98
CA LEU A 79 2.38 -25.88 3.44
C LEU A 79 2.34 -26.09 1.92
N LYS A 80 1.31 -26.77 1.38
CA LYS A 80 1.12 -26.95 -0.07
C LYS A 80 1.02 -25.62 -0.81
N SER A 81 0.42 -24.60 -0.20
CA SER A 81 0.37 -23.26 -0.81
C SER A 81 1.69 -22.52 -0.86
N LEU A 82 2.70 -22.98 -0.11
CA LEU A 82 4.08 -22.51 -0.19
C LEU A 82 4.96 -23.35 -1.13
N GLY A 83 4.37 -24.31 -1.86
CA GLY A 83 5.09 -25.19 -2.79
C GLY A 83 5.61 -26.50 -2.18
N TYR A 84 5.27 -26.81 -0.92
CA TYR A 84 5.61 -28.09 -0.31
C TYR A 84 4.69 -29.19 -0.80
N GLY A 85 5.22 -30.07 -1.66
CA GLY A 85 4.55 -31.29 -2.12
C GLY A 85 4.69 -32.47 -1.16
N ASP A 86 4.21 -33.64 -1.60
CA ASP A 86 4.23 -34.87 -0.80
C ASP A 86 5.63 -35.52 -0.69
N ASP A 87 6.60 -35.02 -1.46
CA ASP A 87 8.00 -35.52 -1.52
C ASP A 87 8.95 -34.81 -0.54
N HIS A 88 8.48 -33.80 0.20
CA HIS A 88 9.32 -33.09 1.17
C HIS A 88 9.48 -33.89 2.47
N ASP A 89 10.68 -33.81 3.05
CA ASP A 89 10.99 -34.33 4.38
C ASP A 89 10.20 -33.59 5.49
N ASP A 90 10.37 -34.03 6.73
CA ASP A 90 9.74 -33.42 7.91
C ASP A 90 9.98 -31.90 7.95
N VAL A 91 8.89 -31.13 7.90
CA VAL A 91 8.95 -29.67 8.02
C VAL A 91 8.86 -29.28 9.48
N GLU A 92 9.89 -28.63 10.01
CA GLU A 92 9.83 -28.03 11.34
C GLU A 92 8.92 -26.81 11.30
N ILE A 93 7.96 -26.78 12.23
CA ILE A 93 7.16 -25.60 12.51
C ILE A 93 7.45 -25.09 13.92
N TYR A 94 7.40 -23.78 14.09
CA TYR A 94 7.58 -23.16 15.39
C TYR A 94 6.75 -21.90 15.53
N ARG A 95 6.42 -21.53 16.76
CA ARG A 95 5.64 -20.32 17.04
C ARG A 95 6.54 -19.11 17.18
N LYS A 96 6.13 -17.99 16.58
CA LYS A 96 6.72 -16.66 16.78
C LYS A 96 5.58 -15.64 16.85
N GLY A 97 5.33 -15.08 18.04
CA GLY A 97 4.26 -14.11 18.19
C GLY A 97 2.87 -14.73 17.99
N PRO A 98 2.01 -14.10 17.18
CA PRO A 98 0.67 -14.60 16.85
C PRO A 98 0.70 -15.58 15.65
N LYS A 99 1.87 -16.07 15.24
CA LYS A 99 2.06 -16.89 14.04
C LYS A 99 2.77 -18.19 14.36
N VAL A 100 2.50 -19.20 13.54
CA VAL A 100 3.36 -20.38 13.38
C VAL A 100 4.08 -20.25 12.05
N LEU A 101 5.40 -20.39 12.09
CA LEU A 101 6.27 -20.34 10.94
C LEU A 101 6.70 -21.78 10.59
N ALA A 102 6.85 -22.04 9.29
CA ALA A 102 7.57 -23.20 8.80
C ALA A 102 9.03 -22.81 8.55
N HIS A 103 9.95 -23.59 9.09
CA HIS A 103 11.38 -23.43 8.89
C HIS A 103 11.80 -24.12 7.59
N THR A 104 12.64 -23.45 6.81
CA THR A 104 13.16 -23.97 5.54
C THR A 104 14.65 -23.65 5.45
N GLU A 105 15.39 -24.35 4.58
CA GLU A 105 16.83 -24.09 4.37
C GLU A 105 17.12 -22.63 3.96
N SER A 106 16.15 -21.97 3.31
CA SER A 106 16.33 -20.65 2.73
C SER A 106 15.74 -19.50 3.55
N SER A 107 14.62 -19.73 4.24
CA SER A 107 13.92 -18.70 5.02
C SER A 107 12.77 -19.29 5.86
N ASP A 108 12.22 -18.49 6.76
CA ASP A 108 11.05 -18.88 7.57
C ASP A 108 9.79 -18.20 7.06
N PHE A 109 8.70 -18.97 6.93
CA PHE A 109 7.45 -18.46 6.35
C PHE A 109 6.26 -18.67 7.28
N PRO A 110 5.42 -17.65 7.52
CA PRO A 110 4.23 -17.79 8.35
C PRO A 110 3.16 -18.65 7.65
N VAL A 111 2.78 -19.76 8.28
CA VAL A 111 1.81 -20.74 7.75
C VAL A 111 0.47 -20.69 8.47
N ILE A 112 0.45 -20.41 9.76
CA ILE A 112 -0.77 -20.37 10.59
C ILE A 112 -0.81 -19.07 11.38
N SER A 113 -2.00 -18.52 11.54
CA SER A 113 -2.30 -17.45 12.50
C SER A 113 -3.05 -18.02 13.70
N ILE A 114 -2.75 -17.48 14.88
CA ILE A 114 -3.33 -17.88 16.15
C ILE A 114 -4.14 -16.71 16.70
N TYR A 115 -5.39 -16.96 17.04
CA TYR A 115 -6.31 -15.98 17.63
C TYR A 115 -6.83 -16.46 18.97
N MET A 116 -7.12 -15.51 19.84
CA MET A 116 -7.82 -15.72 21.10
C MET A 116 -9.05 -14.84 21.15
N HIS A 117 -10.16 -15.40 21.61
CA HIS A 117 -11.42 -14.66 21.69
C HIS A 117 -11.32 -13.45 22.63
N PRO A 118 -11.90 -12.29 22.29
CA PRO A 118 -11.84 -11.07 23.12
C PRO A 118 -12.59 -11.15 24.46
N ASP A 119 -13.42 -12.18 24.70
CA ASP A 119 -14.14 -12.36 25.97
C ASP A 119 -13.33 -13.09 27.05
N PHE A 120 -12.11 -13.56 26.74
CA PHE A 120 -11.23 -14.13 27.75
C PHE A 120 -10.60 -12.99 28.59
N THR A 121 -11.26 -12.65 29.70
CA THR A 121 -11.01 -11.51 30.60
C THR A 121 -9.66 -11.49 31.32
N GLN A 122 -8.87 -12.56 31.24
CA GLN A 122 -7.49 -12.59 31.73
C GLN A 122 -6.54 -12.57 30.55
N LEU A 123 -6.18 -11.36 30.10
CA LEU A 123 -5.06 -11.14 29.18
C LEU A 123 -3.80 -11.70 29.85
N PRO A 124 -3.24 -12.82 29.39
CA PRO A 124 -1.88 -13.12 29.75
C PRO A 124 -1.00 -12.11 29.00
N SER A 125 0.24 -12.03 29.40
CA SER A 125 1.36 -11.53 28.61
C SER A 125 1.57 -12.32 27.30
N SER A 126 0.50 -12.64 26.55
CA SER A 126 0.58 -13.43 25.33
C SER A 126 0.60 -12.52 24.12
N ASP A 127 1.66 -12.65 23.37
CA ASP A 127 1.90 -12.27 21.98
C ASP A 127 0.91 -12.89 20.97
N ILE A 128 -0.20 -13.51 21.42
CA ILE A 128 -1.31 -14.01 20.59
C ILE A 128 -2.27 -12.85 20.28
N GLN A 129 -2.78 -12.81 19.06
CA GLN A 129 -3.72 -11.77 18.62
C GLN A 129 -5.11 -12.01 19.21
N LEU A 130 -5.69 -10.98 19.83
CA LEU A 130 -7.11 -10.96 20.17
C LEU A 130 -7.94 -10.78 18.91
N GLY A 131 -8.96 -11.61 18.75
CA GLY A 131 -9.94 -11.49 17.69
C GLY A 131 -10.52 -12.84 17.25
N THR A 132 -11.11 -12.84 16.07
CA THR A 132 -11.73 -14.02 15.46
C THR A 132 -11.02 -14.40 14.16
N PRO A 133 -10.96 -15.69 13.81
CA PRO A 133 -10.39 -16.13 12.53
C PRO A 133 -11.21 -15.71 11.31
N THR A 134 -12.45 -15.24 11.52
CA THR A 134 -13.36 -14.72 10.49
C THR A 134 -13.17 -13.22 10.35
N LEU A 135 -12.98 -12.76 9.10
CA LEU A 135 -12.93 -11.34 8.76
C LEU A 135 -14.34 -10.77 8.57
N PRO A 136 -14.55 -9.46 8.78
CA PRO A 136 -15.78 -8.78 8.39
C PRO A 136 -16.11 -8.93 6.89
N ASP A 137 -17.40 -8.92 6.55
CA ASP A 137 -17.83 -8.84 5.15
C ASP A 137 -17.55 -7.45 4.57
N ASP A 138 -17.25 -7.38 3.26
CA ASP A 138 -16.92 -6.13 2.58
C ASP A 138 -18.08 -5.11 2.62
N GLY A 139 -17.78 -3.91 3.09
CA GLY A 139 -18.74 -2.82 3.28
C GLY A 139 -19.75 -3.05 4.41
N SER A 140 -19.56 -4.09 5.24
CA SER A 140 -20.38 -4.31 6.45
C SER A 140 -20.12 -3.25 7.51
N ILE A 141 -21.03 -3.10 8.46
CA ILE A 141 -20.84 -2.18 9.59
C ILE A 141 -19.56 -2.47 10.38
N HIS A 142 -19.23 -3.75 10.58
CA HIS A 142 -18.00 -4.16 11.26
C HIS A 142 -16.74 -3.69 10.54
N GLN A 143 -16.69 -3.85 9.21
CA GLN A 143 -15.55 -3.38 8.41
C GLN A 143 -15.44 -1.85 8.43
N ILE A 144 -16.57 -1.14 8.34
CA ILE A 144 -16.60 0.32 8.40
C ILE A 144 -16.14 0.84 9.78
N GLU A 145 -16.51 0.18 10.88
CA GLU A 145 -16.03 0.57 12.21
C GLU A 145 -14.53 0.28 12.38
N LEU A 146 -14.04 -0.84 11.87
CA LEU A 146 -12.59 -1.11 11.79
C LEU A 146 -11.85 0.02 11.05
N PHE A 147 -12.34 0.42 9.88
CA PHE A 147 -11.73 1.49 9.09
C PHE A 147 -11.76 2.84 9.83
N LYS A 148 -12.84 3.15 10.56
CA LYS A 148 -12.92 4.36 11.40
C LYS A 148 -11.88 4.34 12.51
N GLU A 149 -11.70 3.19 13.16
CA GLU A 149 -10.67 3.01 14.18
C GLU A 149 -9.25 3.14 13.62
N TRP A 150 -8.97 2.58 12.46
CA TRP A 150 -7.68 2.78 11.77
C TRP A 150 -7.38 4.26 11.52
N ILE A 151 -8.36 5.02 11.04
CA ILE A 151 -8.19 6.45 10.80
C ILE A 151 -7.96 7.21 12.11
N ARG A 152 -8.65 6.86 13.20
CA ARG A 152 -8.46 7.46 14.53
C ARG A 152 -7.12 7.13 15.16
N TYR A 153 -6.54 5.99 14.82
CA TYR A 153 -5.26 5.51 15.37
C TYR A 153 -4.11 6.51 15.19
N ILE A 154 -4.16 7.32 14.12
CA ILE A 154 -3.21 8.41 13.91
C ILE A 154 -3.98 9.72 13.73
N ASN A 155 -3.87 10.60 14.73
CA ASN A 155 -4.35 11.96 14.62
C ASN A 155 -3.45 12.75 13.67
N TYR A 156 -3.99 13.07 12.50
CA TYR A 156 -3.33 13.94 11.53
C TYR A 156 -4.26 15.08 11.14
N GLU A 157 -3.77 16.32 11.24
CA GLU A 157 -4.52 17.49 10.78
C GLU A 157 -4.46 17.62 9.25
N PRO A 158 -5.61 17.65 8.55
CA PRO A 158 -5.62 17.84 7.10
C PRO A 158 -4.86 19.12 6.72
N ALA A 159 -4.00 19.05 5.72
CA ALA A 159 -3.31 20.24 5.24
C ALA A 159 -4.33 21.18 4.57
N SER A 160 -4.18 22.50 4.80
CA SER A 160 -5.21 23.51 4.46
C SER A 160 -5.40 23.80 2.96
N ARG A 161 -4.80 23.01 2.06
CA ARG A 161 -4.85 23.29 0.62
C ARG A 161 -5.76 22.29 -0.08
N PRO A 162 -7.00 22.70 -0.44
CA PRO A 162 -7.94 21.81 -1.10
C PRO A 162 -7.51 21.51 -2.55
N PRO A 163 -7.97 20.39 -3.12
CA PRO A 163 -7.88 20.13 -4.56
C PRO A 163 -8.61 21.22 -5.36
N THR A 164 -8.37 21.32 -6.67
CA THR A 164 -9.09 22.30 -7.50
C THR A 164 -10.59 22.01 -7.53
N ARG A 165 -10.94 20.72 -7.65
CA ARG A 165 -12.32 20.21 -7.67
C ARG A 165 -12.39 18.92 -6.83
N VAL A 166 -13.53 18.67 -6.20
CA VAL A 166 -13.84 17.44 -5.45
C VAL A 166 -15.30 17.05 -5.67
N ILE A 167 -15.62 15.77 -5.44
CA ILE A 167 -16.99 15.27 -5.46
C ILE A 167 -17.58 15.47 -4.06
N ASP A 168 -18.67 16.23 -3.95
CA ASP A 168 -19.51 16.25 -2.76
C ASP A 168 -20.41 15.01 -2.78
N VAL A 169 -20.10 14.03 -1.94
CA VAL A 169 -20.83 12.76 -1.90
C VAL A 169 -22.10 12.84 -1.08
N ARG A 170 -22.31 13.86 -0.24
CA ARG A 170 -23.50 13.93 0.63
C ARG A 170 -24.66 14.71 0.03
N GLY A 171 -24.43 15.41 -1.08
CA GLY A 171 -25.43 16.21 -1.75
C GLY A 171 -26.02 17.33 -0.90
N GLY A 172 -26.63 18.30 -1.57
CA GLY A 172 -27.58 19.19 -0.91
C GLY A 172 -28.94 18.51 -0.82
N ILE A 173 -30.01 19.32 -0.96
CA ILE A 173 -31.39 18.84 -1.06
C ILE A 173 -31.49 17.74 -2.14
N GLY A 174 -31.84 16.50 -1.73
CA GLY A 174 -32.10 15.36 -2.61
C GLY A 174 -30.99 14.31 -2.78
N ASP A 175 -29.96 14.27 -1.91
CA ASP A 175 -28.86 13.26 -1.91
C ASP A 175 -28.11 13.12 -3.26
N LYS A 176 -28.09 14.20 -4.04
CA LYS A 176 -27.42 14.26 -5.34
C LYS A 176 -25.91 14.42 -5.16
N ILE A 177 -25.12 13.50 -5.69
CA ILE A 177 -23.66 13.67 -5.78
C ILE A 177 -23.32 14.68 -6.89
N ARG A 178 -22.31 15.52 -6.68
CA ARG A 178 -21.91 16.55 -7.68
C ARG A 178 -20.45 16.98 -7.51
N LEU A 179 -19.89 17.58 -8.55
CA LEU A 179 -18.60 18.26 -8.48
C LEU A 179 -18.76 19.62 -7.79
N VAL A 180 -17.79 19.99 -6.96
CA VAL A 180 -17.69 21.33 -6.33
C VAL A 180 -16.25 21.82 -6.43
N LEU A 181 -16.04 23.14 -6.35
CA LEU A 181 -14.71 23.71 -6.29
C LEU A 181 -14.14 23.48 -4.89
N GLY A 182 -12.84 23.19 -4.80
CA GLY A 182 -12.22 22.92 -3.50
C GLY A 182 -12.25 24.12 -2.53
N LYS A 183 -12.26 25.35 -3.07
CA LYS A 183 -12.44 26.58 -2.28
C LYS A 183 -13.81 26.68 -1.59
N ASP A 184 -14.81 25.94 -2.10
CA ASP A 184 -16.18 25.93 -1.58
C ASP A 184 -16.41 24.72 -0.64
N MET A 185 -15.36 23.95 -0.32
CA MET A 185 -15.43 22.86 0.65
C MET A 185 -15.72 23.41 2.05
N GLN A 186 -16.73 22.84 2.72
CA GLN A 186 -17.12 23.21 4.08
C GLN A 186 -16.22 22.57 5.15
N SER A 187 -15.42 21.59 4.76
CA SER A 187 -14.45 20.90 5.59
C SER A 187 -13.24 20.55 4.73
N PRO A 188 -12.00 20.68 5.25
CA PRO A 188 -10.79 20.30 4.50
C PRO A 188 -10.62 18.78 4.39
N VAL A 189 -11.48 17.98 5.04
CA VAL A 189 -11.42 16.53 5.05
C VAL A 189 -12.01 15.95 3.77
N PHE A 190 -11.18 15.27 2.99
CA PHE A 190 -11.59 14.51 1.81
C PHE A 190 -10.82 13.20 1.72
N PHE A 191 -11.40 12.20 1.05
CA PHE A 191 -10.70 10.99 0.62
C PHE A 191 -10.28 11.10 -0.84
N ALA A 192 -9.31 10.31 -1.26
CA ALA A 192 -8.95 10.14 -2.66
C ALA A 192 -9.05 8.67 -3.08
N LEU A 193 -9.35 8.40 -4.35
CA LEU A 193 -9.36 7.04 -4.91
C LEU A 193 -8.12 6.80 -5.77
N SER A 194 -7.30 5.82 -5.41
CA SER A 194 -6.29 5.24 -6.29
C SER A 194 -6.87 3.99 -6.95
N HIS A 195 -6.97 3.99 -8.28
CA HIS A 195 -7.56 2.88 -9.02
C HIS A 195 -6.97 2.75 -10.43
N ARG A 196 -7.17 1.58 -11.05
CA ARG A 196 -6.86 1.38 -12.47
C ARG A 196 -8.07 1.70 -13.32
N TRP A 197 -7.87 2.53 -14.35
CA TRP A 197 -8.96 2.90 -15.26
C TRP A 197 -9.34 1.67 -16.09
N GLY A 198 -8.35 1.04 -16.75
CA GLY A 198 -8.53 -0.08 -17.67
C GLY A 198 -8.25 0.34 -19.12
N ASP A 199 -8.10 -0.63 -20.03
CA ASP A 199 -7.50 -0.35 -21.36
C ASP A 199 -8.49 -0.25 -22.53
N LYS A 200 -9.79 -0.44 -22.27
CA LYS A 200 -10.87 -0.47 -23.27
C LYS A 200 -11.74 0.78 -23.18
N ASP A 201 -12.52 1.09 -24.20
CA ASP A 201 -13.39 2.27 -24.20
C ASP A 201 -14.50 2.21 -23.12
N GLU A 202 -15.01 1.01 -22.82
CA GLU A 202 -15.96 0.80 -21.71
C GLU A 202 -15.39 1.22 -20.35
N HIS A 203 -14.07 1.20 -20.19
CA HIS A 203 -13.36 1.62 -18.98
C HIS A 203 -13.19 3.14 -18.87
N GLN A 204 -13.47 3.87 -19.94
CA GLN A 204 -13.37 5.32 -20.03
C GLN A 204 -14.69 6.04 -19.68
N VAL A 205 -15.69 5.31 -19.18
CA VAL A 205 -16.99 5.82 -18.74
C VAL A 205 -16.86 6.60 -17.43
N GLY A 206 -17.75 7.57 -17.21
CA GLY A 206 -17.79 8.35 -15.97
C GLY A 206 -16.77 9.49 -15.90
N ARG A 207 -16.00 9.76 -16.97
CA ARG A 207 -15.04 10.88 -17.00
C ARG A 207 -15.73 12.24 -17.04
N THR A 208 -15.04 13.24 -16.52
CA THR A 208 -15.36 14.66 -16.77
C THR A 208 -14.67 15.11 -18.05
N LEU A 209 -15.44 15.64 -18.99
CA LEU A 209 -15.01 16.14 -20.30
C LEU A 209 -15.46 17.60 -20.45
N PRO A 210 -14.86 18.39 -21.36
CA PRO A 210 -15.27 19.78 -21.61
C PRO A 210 -16.77 19.91 -21.91
N CYS A 211 -17.37 18.92 -22.58
CA CYS A 211 -18.79 18.90 -22.92
C CYS A 211 -19.74 18.63 -21.74
N ASN A 212 -19.29 17.94 -20.68
CA ASN A 212 -20.15 17.53 -19.57
C ASN A 212 -19.80 18.15 -18.21
N VAL A 213 -18.68 18.90 -18.12
CA VAL A 213 -18.19 19.47 -16.86
C VAL A 213 -19.21 20.36 -16.16
N LYS A 214 -19.98 21.15 -16.92
CA LYS A 214 -21.05 22.02 -16.37
C LYS A 214 -22.14 21.18 -15.70
N ASP A 215 -22.55 20.09 -16.33
CA ASP A 215 -23.58 19.19 -15.78
C ASP A 215 -23.07 18.49 -14.52
N ARG A 216 -21.79 18.10 -14.48
CA ARG A 216 -21.17 17.48 -13.31
C ARG A 216 -21.21 18.38 -12.06
N PHE A 217 -21.18 19.71 -12.21
CA PHE A 217 -21.37 20.65 -11.09
C PHE A 217 -22.81 20.72 -10.56
N ASN A 218 -23.79 20.36 -11.40
CA ASN A 218 -25.21 20.30 -11.02
C ASN A 218 -25.55 18.94 -10.40
N VAL A 219 -25.24 17.85 -11.10
CA VAL A 219 -25.52 16.48 -10.68
C VAL A 219 -24.60 15.49 -11.39
N ILE A 220 -24.22 14.45 -10.66
CA ILE A 220 -23.55 13.26 -11.20
C ILE A 220 -24.51 12.09 -10.97
N ASN A 221 -24.92 11.41 -12.04
CA ASN A 221 -25.73 10.22 -11.89
C ASN A 221 -24.85 9.06 -11.39
N LEU A 222 -25.12 8.58 -10.17
CA LEU A 222 -24.32 7.52 -9.53
C LEU A 222 -24.33 6.22 -10.34
N VAL A 223 -25.46 5.88 -10.98
CA VAL A 223 -25.64 4.62 -11.72
C VAL A 223 -24.81 4.59 -13.02
N GLU A 224 -24.46 5.76 -13.56
CA GLU A 224 -23.61 5.90 -14.74
C GLU A 224 -22.11 5.82 -14.43
N LEU A 225 -21.73 5.83 -13.16
CA LEU A 225 -20.33 5.76 -12.77
C LEU A 225 -19.82 4.31 -12.79
N PRO A 226 -18.55 4.08 -13.14
CA PRO A 226 -17.91 2.77 -12.96
C PRO A 226 -18.04 2.24 -11.53
N ARG A 227 -18.06 0.92 -11.38
CA ARG A 227 -18.33 0.27 -10.09
C ARG A 227 -17.32 0.65 -9.00
N ASN A 228 -16.04 0.83 -9.32
CA ASN A 228 -15.04 1.32 -8.36
C ASN A 228 -15.42 2.70 -7.81
N PHE A 229 -16.05 3.55 -8.61
CA PHE A 229 -16.39 4.91 -8.17
C PHE A 229 -17.62 4.84 -7.26
N GLN A 230 -18.61 4.03 -7.62
CA GLN A 230 -19.79 3.79 -6.79
C GLN A 230 -19.40 3.24 -5.41
N GLU A 231 -18.51 2.26 -5.38
CA GLU A 231 -18.04 1.64 -4.14
C GLU A 231 -17.17 2.60 -3.31
N ALA A 232 -16.30 3.39 -3.94
CA ALA A 232 -15.54 4.43 -3.25
C ALA A 232 -16.45 5.51 -2.63
N ILE A 233 -17.51 5.92 -3.35
CA ILE A 233 -18.53 6.84 -2.82
C ILE A 233 -19.27 6.20 -1.64
N LYS A 234 -19.67 4.93 -1.74
CA LYS A 234 -20.33 4.17 -0.67
C LYS A 234 -19.47 4.13 0.60
N ILE A 235 -18.19 3.72 0.47
CA ILE A 235 -17.25 3.68 1.61
C ILE A 235 -17.05 5.08 2.19
N THR A 236 -16.83 6.10 1.34
CA THR A 236 -16.63 7.49 1.80
C THR A 236 -17.84 8.00 2.62
N LYS A 237 -19.07 7.76 2.14
CA LYS A 237 -20.31 8.07 2.85
C LYS A 237 -20.37 7.37 4.21
N ALA A 238 -20.16 6.05 4.22
CA ALA A 238 -20.24 5.20 5.43
C ALA A 238 -19.18 5.55 6.48
N MET A 239 -18.01 6.00 6.02
CA MET A 239 -16.89 6.48 6.84
C MET A 239 -17.11 7.88 7.44
N GLY A 240 -18.22 8.54 7.13
CA GLY A 240 -18.52 9.84 7.70
C GLY A 240 -17.96 11.03 6.91
N VAL A 241 -17.35 10.79 5.74
CA VAL A 241 -16.64 11.83 4.97
C VAL A 241 -17.52 12.37 3.84
N ARG A 242 -17.43 13.68 3.60
CA ARG A 242 -18.27 14.39 2.61
C ARG A 242 -17.65 14.49 1.24
N TYR A 243 -16.32 14.56 1.15
CA TYR A 243 -15.64 14.86 -0.11
C TYR A 243 -14.78 13.68 -0.55
N LEU A 244 -14.87 13.36 -1.84
CA LEU A 244 -14.07 12.33 -2.50
C LEU A 244 -13.40 12.94 -3.73
N TRP A 245 -12.12 12.65 -3.92
CA TRP A 245 -11.38 12.99 -5.12
C TRP A 245 -11.13 11.74 -5.96
N ILE A 246 -11.49 11.79 -7.23
CA ILE A 246 -11.22 10.76 -8.23
C ILE A 246 -10.67 11.48 -9.45
N ASP A 247 -9.46 11.14 -9.89
CA ASP A 247 -8.75 11.79 -11.00
C ASP A 247 -9.61 11.95 -12.26
N SER A 248 -10.31 10.89 -12.66
CA SER A 248 -11.19 10.81 -13.83
C SER A 248 -12.36 11.80 -13.78
N LEU A 249 -12.81 12.18 -12.58
CA LEU A 249 -13.94 13.09 -12.35
C LEU A 249 -13.49 14.51 -11.98
N CYS A 250 -12.38 14.64 -11.25
CA CYS A 250 -11.93 15.93 -10.71
C CYS A 250 -10.95 16.66 -11.63
N ILE A 251 -10.42 15.99 -12.66
CA ILE A 251 -9.62 16.56 -13.75
C ILE A 251 -10.48 16.56 -15.02
N VAL A 252 -10.50 17.67 -15.74
CA VAL A 252 -11.21 17.73 -17.03
C VAL A 252 -10.35 17.00 -18.06
N GLN A 253 -10.80 15.81 -18.44
CA GLN A 253 -10.09 14.94 -19.36
C GLN A 253 -10.12 15.55 -20.77
N THR A 254 -9.10 15.26 -21.57
CA THR A 254 -8.89 15.82 -22.94
C THR A 254 -8.65 17.33 -23.00
N ASP A 255 -8.65 18.05 -21.86
CA ASP A 255 -8.17 19.43 -21.75
C ASP A 255 -6.68 19.40 -21.35
N SER A 256 -5.79 19.76 -22.28
CA SER A 256 -4.35 19.64 -22.07
C SER A 256 -3.81 20.63 -21.01
N ASP A 257 -4.46 21.77 -20.83
CA ASP A 257 -4.01 22.79 -19.87
C ASP A 257 -4.49 22.46 -18.47
N ASP A 258 -5.73 21.98 -18.35
CA ASP A 258 -6.24 21.44 -17.08
C ASP A 258 -5.45 20.23 -16.62
N TRP A 259 -5.19 19.28 -17.53
CA TRP A 259 -4.39 18.10 -17.21
C TRP A 259 -2.99 18.48 -16.71
N LYS A 260 -2.28 19.41 -17.37
CA LYS A 260 -0.94 19.85 -16.93
C LYS A 260 -0.99 20.45 -15.52
N ARG A 261 -1.94 21.34 -15.25
CA ARG A 261 -2.09 21.97 -13.93
C ARG A 261 -2.38 20.94 -12.85
N GLU A 262 -3.32 20.02 -13.09
CA GLU A 262 -3.73 19.04 -12.10
C GLU A 262 -2.69 17.94 -11.90
N ALA A 263 -2.00 17.48 -12.95
CA ALA A 263 -0.92 16.50 -12.86
C ALA A 263 0.22 16.99 -11.95
N MET A 264 0.59 18.28 -12.04
CA MET A 264 1.58 18.89 -11.14
C MET A 264 1.10 18.97 -9.68
N ARG A 265 -0.22 18.98 -9.45
CA ARG A 265 -0.87 19.04 -8.14
C ARG A 265 -1.24 17.67 -7.57
N MET A 266 -1.22 16.60 -8.35
CA MET A 266 -1.66 15.26 -7.93
C MET A 266 -0.97 14.83 -6.63
N GLY A 267 0.35 14.98 -6.54
CA GLY A 267 1.07 14.62 -5.33
C GLY A 267 0.61 15.40 -4.08
N GLN A 268 0.18 16.65 -4.26
CA GLN A 268 -0.39 17.44 -3.17
C GLN A 268 -1.80 16.96 -2.80
N VAL A 269 -2.62 16.56 -3.79
CA VAL A 269 -3.95 16.00 -3.54
C VAL A 269 -3.84 14.74 -2.68
N TYR A 270 -3.01 13.78 -3.09
CA TYR A 270 -2.82 12.54 -2.32
C TYR A 270 -2.21 12.78 -0.94
N SER A 271 -1.28 13.74 -0.80
CA SER A 271 -0.73 14.07 0.51
C SER A 271 -1.65 14.84 1.44
N ASN A 272 -2.65 15.53 0.91
CA ASN A 272 -3.62 16.27 1.70
C ASN A 272 -4.90 15.47 1.96
N ALA A 273 -5.11 14.38 1.21
CA ALA A 273 -6.21 13.46 1.44
C ALA A 273 -6.12 12.92 2.88
N SER A 274 -7.26 12.90 3.56
CA SER A 274 -7.35 12.31 4.89
C SER A 274 -7.13 10.80 4.82
N CYS A 275 -7.61 10.14 3.78
CA CYS A 275 -7.30 8.75 3.49
C CYS A 275 -7.34 8.54 1.97
N VAL A 276 -6.48 7.67 1.46
CA VAL A 276 -6.59 7.14 0.10
C VAL A 276 -7.27 5.78 0.18
N LEU A 277 -8.27 5.56 -0.67
CA LEU A 277 -8.87 4.25 -0.91
C LEU A 277 -8.17 3.66 -2.13
N ALA A 278 -7.49 2.54 -1.99
CA ALA A 278 -6.76 1.89 -3.08
C ALA A 278 -7.49 0.62 -3.52
N ALA A 279 -7.98 0.61 -4.76
CA ALA A 279 -8.69 -0.53 -5.36
C ALA A 279 -7.70 -1.61 -5.86
N SER A 280 -6.87 -2.14 -4.96
CA SER A 280 -5.73 -3.02 -5.28
C SER A 280 -6.13 -4.35 -5.92
N SER A 281 -7.34 -4.86 -5.66
CA SER A 281 -7.86 -6.10 -6.25
C SER A 281 -8.54 -5.94 -7.61
N SER A 282 -8.68 -4.71 -8.09
CA SER A 282 -9.49 -4.37 -9.27
C SER A 282 -8.60 -4.08 -10.47
N ASN A 283 -8.84 -4.77 -11.59
CA ASN A 283 -8.06 -4.58 -12.81
C ASN A 283 -8.56 -3.41 -13.67
N SER A 284 -9.78 -2.90 -13.43
CA SER A 284 -10.35 -1.77 -14.15
C SER A 284 -11.42 -1.04 -13.33
N SER A 285 -11.85 0.12 -13.80
CA SER A 285 -12.83 0.97 -13.10
C SER A 285 -14.20 0.31 -12.92
N ILE A 286 -14.55 -0.69 -13.74
CA ILE A 286 -15.88 -1.31 -13.79
C ILE A 286 -16.02 -2.58 -12.94
N GLU A 287 -14.93 -3.19 -12.47
CA GLU A 287 -14.98 -4.48 -11.77
C GLU A 287 -15.57 -4.38 -10.36
N GLY A 288 -15.34 -3.26 -9.66
CA GLY A 288 -15.53 -3.17 -8.22
C GLY A 288 -14.32 -3.72 -7.45
N PHE A 289 -14.16 -3.25 -6.22
CA PHE A 289 -13.16 -3.73 -5.26
C PHE A 289 -13.77 -4.25 -3.95
N LEU A 290 -15.08 -4.05 -3.72
CA LEU A 290 -15.82 -4.70 -2.64
C LEU A 290 -16.38 -6.03 -3.13
N LYS A 291 -15.95 -7.13 -2.51
CA LYS A 291 -16.42 -8.48 -2.84
C LYS A 291 -17.38 -8.95 -1.76
N ASN A 292 -18.65 -9.05 -2.12
CA ASN A 292 -19.71 -9.51 -1.21
C ASN A 292 -19.54 -10.97 -0.72
N SER A 293 -18.60 -11.74 -1.28
CA SER A 293 -18.33 -13.14 -0.87
C SER A 293 -16.85 -13.48 -0.97
N ARG A 294 -16.05 -13.07 0.02
CA ARG A 294 -14.73 -13.66 0.20
C ARG A 294 -14.91 -15.12 0.65
N GLU A 295 -14.07 -16.02 0.15
CA GLU A 295 -14.10 -17.41 0.62
C GLU A 295 -13.84 -17.44 2.12
N ARG A 296 -14.74 -18.10 2.87
CA ARG A 296 -14.57 -18.24 4.31
C ARG A 296 -13.35 -19.09 4.59
N ARG A 297 -12.39 -18.51 5.32
CA ARG A 297 -11.18 -19.19 5.76
C ARG A 297 -11.53 -20.29 6.77
N PRO A 298 -11.19 -21.56 6.51
CA PRO A 298 -11.32 -22.62 7.50
C PRO A 298 -10.47 -22.32 8.74
N TYR A 299 -10.99 -22.68 9.90
CA TYR A 299 -10.29 -22.56 11.18
C TYR A 299 -10.59 -23.76 12.08
N VAL A 300 -9.71 -24.00 13.04
CA VAL A 300 -9.82 -25.05 14.05
C VAL A 300 -9.69 -24.41 15.42
N SER A 301 -10.54 -24.78 16.38
CA SER A 301 -10.38 -24.41 17.78
C SER A 301 -9.63 -25.52 18.52
N VAL A 302 -8.58 -25.15 19.22
CA VAL A 302 -7.71 -26.05 19.99
C VAL A 302 -7.63 -25.60 21.43
N LYS A 303 -7.54 -26.56 22.36
CA LYS A 303 -7.44 -26.29 23.79
C LYS A 303 -5.97 -26.39 24.22
N SER A 304 -5.46 -25.35 24.87
CA SER A 304 -4.12 -25.36 25.45
C SER A 304 -4.01 -26.26 26.67
N SER A 305 -2.78 -26.54 27.11
CA SER A 305 -2.52 -27.22 28.39
C SER A 305 -3.12 -26.47 29.60
N SER A 306 -3.17 -25.13 29.52
CA SER A 306 -3.81 -24.25 30.51
C SER A 306 -5.34 -24.21 30.42
N GLY A 307 -5.94 -24.95 29.49
CA GLY A 307 -7.38 -25.04 29.31
C GLY A 307 -8.01 -23.89 28.51
N ARG A 308 -7.20 -22.98 27.97
CA ARG A 308 -7.66 -21.86 27.11
C ARG A 308 -7.98 -22.38 25.71
N ILE A 309 -8.95 -21.75 25.06
CA ILE A 309 -9.28 -22.05 23.66
C ILE A 309 -8.62 -21.01 22.78
N VAL A 310 -7.88 -21.48 21.77
CA VAL A 310 -7.34 -20.64 20.70
C VAL A 310 -7.84 -21.12 19.35
N TYR A 311 -7.98 -20.21 18.41
CA TYR A 311 -8.36 -20.50 17.05
C TYR A 311 -7.14 -20.44 16.15
N VAL A 312 -6.96 -21.45 15.32
CA VAL A 312 -5.86 -21.54 14.36
C VAL A 312 -6.41 -21.62 12.95
N CYS A 313 -5.82 -20.86 12.03
CA CYS A 313 -6.25 -20.80 10.63
C CYS A 313 -5.08 -20.44 9.70
N LYS A 314 -5.16 -20.76 8.41
CA LYS A 314 -4.08 -20.57 7.41
C LYS A 314 -3.66 -19.11 7.25
N ASN A 315 -2.42 -18.72 7.52
CA ASN A 315 -1.97 -17.32 7.41
C ASN A 315 -2.33 -16.68 6.05
N ILE A 316 -2.87 -15.47 6.09
CA ILE A 316 -3.23 -14.66 4.90
C ILE A 316 -2.58 -13.26 4.91
N ASP A 317 -1.81 -12.94 5.95
CA ASP A 317 -1.18 -11.64 6.09
C ASP A 317 0.09 -11.61 5.24
N ASP A 318 -0.05 -11.12 4.01
CA ASP A 318 1.01 -11.02 3.00
C ASP A 318 0.87 -9.72 2.21
N PHE A 319 1.28 -8.62 2.84
CA PHE A 319 1.24 -7.29 2.22
C PHE A 319 2.13 -7.20 0.97
N HIS A 320 3.24 -7.94 0.93
CA HIS A 320 4.13 -7.96 -0.24
C HIS A 320 3.39 -8.46 -1.47
N THR A 321 2.71 -9.60 -1.37
CA THR A 321 1.96 -10.17 -2.48
C THR A 321 0.67 -9.39 -2.76
N ASP A 322 -0.10 -9.07 -1.71
CA ASP A 322 -1.45 -8.50 -1.86
C ASP A 322 -1.45 -7.03 -2.28
N VAL A 323 -0.41 -6.27 -1.89
CA VAL A 323 -0.30 -4.84 -2.17
C VAL A 323 0.90 -4.53 -3.06
N GLU A 324 2.13 -4.85 -2.64
CA GLU A 324 3.33 -4.39 -3.38
C GLU A 324 3.43 -5.00 -4.78
N ARG A 325 3.03 -6.26 -4.93
CA ARG A 325 2.94 -6.96 -6.22
C ARG A 325 1.57 -6.85 -6.89
N SER A 326 0.63 -6.10 -6.31
CA SER A 326 -0.69 -5.92 -6.91
C SER A 326 -0.60 -5.23 -8.27
N ILE A 327 -1.60 -5.50 -9.12
CA ILE A 327 -1.67 -4.88 -10.44
C ILE A 327 -1.75 -3.36 -10.37
N LEU A 328 -2.35 -2.81 -9.32
CA LEU A 328 -2.42 -1.37 -9.10
C LEU A 328 -1.02 -0.77 -8.90
N ASN A 329 -0.20 -1.38 -8.02
CA ASN A 329 1.16 -0.92 -7.74
C ASN A 329 2.17 -1.19 -8.87
N SER A 330 1.78 -1.92 -9.93
CA SER A 330 2.60 -2.04 -11.15
C SER A 330 2.62 -0.78 -12.02
N ARG A 331 1.79 0.23 -11.71
CA ARG A 331 1.65 1.47 -12.49
C ARG A 331 2.53 2.58 -11.93
N GLY A 332 3.22 3.30 -12.81
CA GLY A 332 4.19 4.31 -12.41
C GLY A 332 3.60 5.46 -11.58
N TRP A 333 2.44 5.98 -11.98
CA TRP A 333 1.77 7.04 -11.23
C TRP A 333 1.40 6.62 -9.80
N VAL A 334 1.00 5.36 -9.60
CA VAL A 334 0.52 4.83 -8.32
C VAL A 334 1.60 4.86 -7.24
N LEU A 335 2.89 4.73 -7.58
CA LEU A 335 3.95 4.84 -6.58
C LEU A 335 3.93 6.20 -5.89
N GLN A 336 3.72 7.28 -6.64
CA GLN A 336 3.59 8.62 -6.05
C GLN A 336 2.32 8.73 -5.22
N GLU A 337 1.20 8.17 -5.67
CA GLU A 337 -0.07 8.16 -4.93
C GLU A 337 0.10 7.48 -3.57
N ARG A 338 0.76 6.31 -3.56
CA ARG A 338 1.06 5.54 -2.34
C ARG A 338 2.03 6.28 -1.44
N ALA A 339 3.21 6.63 -1.95
CA ALA A 339 4.28 7.23 -1.14
C ALA A 339 3.92 8.60 -0.56
N LEU A 340 3.00 9.34 -1.19
CA LEU A 340 2.57 10.64 -0.68
C LEU A 340 1.33 10.58 0.21
N ALA A 341 0.60 9.47 0.22
CA ALA A 341 -0.56 9.31 1.06
C ALA A 341 -0.16 9.15 2.53
N ARG A 342 -0.89 9.84 3.41
CA ARG A 342 -0.63 9.75 4.86
C ARG A 342 -1.19 8.47 5.48
N ARG A 343 -2.28 7.99 4.88
CA ARG A 343 -3.10 6.84 5.27
C ARG A 343 -3.69 6.26 4.00
N ILE A 344 -3.57 4.95 3.82
CA ILE A 344 -4.16 4.23 2.69
C ILE A 344 -4.90 3.02 3.21
N ILE A 345 -6.13 2.81 2.74
CA ILE A 345 -6.83 1.54 2.86
C ILE A 345 -6.75 0.82 1.51
N HIS A 346 -6.01 -0.28 1.47
CA HIS A 346 -5.92 -1.17 0.32
C HIS A 346 -7.01 -2.21 0.37
N PHE A 347 -7.86 -2.24 -0.66
CA PHE A 347 -8.84 -3.29 -0.88
C PHE A 347 -8.20 -4.36 -1.78
N THR A 348 -7.82 -5.49 -1.19
CA THR A 348 -7.13 -6.58 -1.89
C THR A 348 -8.04 -7.79 -2.04
N LYS A 349 -7.55 -8.86 -2.67
CA LYS A 349 -8.33 -10.08 -2.88
C LYS A 349 -8.63 -10.81 -1.57
N ASN A 350 -7.67 -10.82 -0.64
CA ASN A 350 -7.73 -11.66 0.56
C ASN A 350 -8.25 -10.89 1.78
N GLN A 351 -7.78 -9.64 1.95
CA GLN A 351 -8.19 -8.77 3.04
C GLN A 351 -8.00 -7.28 2.74
N ALA A 352 -8.53 -6.40 3.59
CA ALA A 352 -8.14 -5.00 3.60
C ALA A 352 -6.83 -4.79 4.38
N TYR A 353 -6.00 -3.86 3.94
CA TYR A 353 -4.81 -3.41 4.67
C TYR A 353 -4.85 -1.91 4.88
N PHE A 354 -4.42 -1.44 6.05
CA PHE A 354 -4.22 -0.03 6.35
C PHE A 354 -2.73 0.28 6.46
N GLU A 355 -2.20 1.01 5.49
CA GLU A 355 -0.81 1.46 5.47
C GLU A 355 -0.73 2.91 5.99
N CYS A 356 0.17 3.13 6.95
CA CYS A 356 0.41 4.45 7.54
C CYS A 356 1.82 4.56 8.13
N GLY A 357 2.16 5.74 8.66
CA GLY A 357 3.49 6.00 9.26
C GLY A 357 3.85 5.13 10.48
N ASN A 358 2.93 4.31 10.99
CA ASN A 358 3.18 3.38 12.09
C ASN A 358 3.19 1.91 11.64
N GLY A 359 3.33 1.63 10.34
CA GLY A 359 3.35 0.29 9.77
C GLY A 359 2.05 -0.07 9.05
N VAL A 360 1.87 -1.37 8.79
CA VAL A 360 0.73 -1.91 8.07
C VAL A 360 -0.17 -2.66 9.04
N HIS A 361 -1.46 -2.33 9.07
CA HIS A 361 -2.46 -2.99 9.89
C HIS A 361 -3.37 -3.83 8.99
N CYS A 362 -3.47 -5.13 9.29
CA CYS A 362 -4.31 -6.06 8.56
C CYS A 362 -5.75 -6.03 9.09
N GLU A 363 -6.72 -6.32 8.24
CA GLU A 363 -8.12 -6.54 8.65
C GLU A 363 -8.27 -7.71 9.63
N SER A 364 -7.30 -8.63 9.61
CA SER A 364 -7.11 -9.68 10.61
C SER A 364 -6.68 -9.19 12.00
N LEU A 365 -6.52 -7.87 12.18
CA LEU A 365 -6.01 -7.19 13.39
C LEU A 365 -4.52 -7.38 13.68
N ILE A 366 -3.81 -8.15 12.85
CA ILE A 366 -2.35 -8.29 12.91
C ILE A 366 -1.67 -7.01 12.42
N LYS A 367 -0.55 -6.65 13.06
CA LYS A 367 0.32 -5.56 12.62
C LYS A 367 1.57 -6.11 11.94
N LEU A 368 1.85 -5.63 10.73
CA LEU A 368 3.01 -5.94 9.92
C LEU A 368 3.99 -4.75 9.87
N ASN A 369 5.29 -5.04 9.95
CA ASN A 369 6.35 -4.04 9.81
C ASN A 369 7.45 -4.56 8.88
N ASN A 370 8.05 -3.66 8.08
CA ASN A 370 9.23 -3.95 7.26
C ASN A 370 10.09 -2.67 7.17
N GLY A 371 11.40 -2.82 7.41
CA GLY A 371 12.34 -1.70 7.47
C GLY A 371 12.46 -0.96 6.14
N LYS A 372 12.50 -1.67 5.01
CA LYS A 372 12.53 -1.07 3.66
C LYS A 372 11.20 -0.46 3.25
N ALA A 373 10.08 -1.05 3.64
CA ALA A 373 8.74 -0.53 3.34
C ALA A 373 8.40 0.76 4.11
N THR A 374 9.14 1.04 5.20
CA THR A 374 8.94 2.23 6.06
C THR A 374 9.06 3.56 5.29
N LEU A 375 9.82 3.60 4.18
CA LEU A 375 9.90 4.81 3.37
C LEU A 375 8.57 5.12 2.68
N LEU A 376 7.98 4.16 1.97
CA LEU A 376 6.75 4.37 1.21
C LEU A 376 5.52 4.50 2.12
N GLY A 377 5.56 3.87 3.31
CA GLY A 377 4.54 4.04 4.34
C GLY A 377 4.67 5.31 5.18
N ASP A 378 5.67 6.17 4.93
CA ASP A 378 5.89 7.38 5.71
C ASP A 378 4.77 8.42 5.50
N SER A 379 4.01 8.67 6.57
CA SER A 379 2.95 9.68 6.62
C SER A 379 3.38 11.10 6.22
N ASN A 380 4.68 11.39 6.27
CA ASN A 380 5.25 12.63 5.78
C ASN A 380 6.53 12.36 4.97
N PHE A 381 6.41 11.47 3.96
CA PHE A 381 7.53 11.11 3.07
C PHE A 381 8.40 12.33 2.71
N PRO A 382 9.75 12.22 2.79
CA PRO A 382 10.56 11.08 3.22
C PRO A 382 11.14 11.26 4.65
N ARG A 383 10.41 11.87 5.59
CA ARG A 383 10.90 12.16 6.96
C ARG A 383 11.54 10.96 7.66
N SER A 384 11.03 9.74 7.45
CA SER A 384 11.59 8.52 8.03
C SER A 384 13.06 8.30 7.63
N SER A 385 13.49 8.83 6.49
CA SER A 385 14.86 8.71 5.99
C SER A 385 15.85 9.77 6.47
N GLU A 386 15.37 10.86 7.09
CA GLU A 386 16.24 11.94 7.56
C GLU A 386 17.25 11.48 8.60
N SER A 387 16.84 10.52 9.45
CA SER A 387 17.65 9.92 10.51
C SER A 387 18.73 8.96 10.01
N PHE A 388 18.71 8.56 8.74
CA PHE A 388 19.71 7.66 8.20
C PHE A 388 21.04 8.36 7.93
N ASN A 389 22.12 7.60 8.08
CA ASN A 389 23.44 8.04 7.65
C ASN A 389 23.53 8.13 6.11
N LYS A 390 24.67 8.63 5.60
CA LYS A 390 24.91 8.79 4.16
C LYS A 390 24.62 7.51 3.36
N THR A 391 25.12 6.36 3.82
CA THR A 391 24.93 5.06 3.16
C THR A 391 23.46 4.65 3.12
N GLY A 392 22.73 4.77 4.22
CA GLY A 392 21.31 4.45 4.28
C GLY A 392 20.45 5.31 3.34
N LYS A 393 20.75 6.62 3.27
CA LYS A 393 20.08 7.55 2.33
C LYS A 393 20.31 7.14 0.87
N ILE A 394 21.53 6.74 0.51
CA ILE A 394 21.87 6.23 -0.83
C ILE A 394 21.07 4.96 -1.15
N VAL A 395 21.10 3.96 -0.26
CA VAL A 395 20.41 2.67 -0.47
C VAL A 395 18.91 2.87 -0.69
N ILE A 396 18.29 3.73 0.10
CA ILE A 396 16.85 4.01 0.02
C ILE A 396 16.51 4.76 -1.26
N MET A 397 17.28 5.78 -1.62
CA MET A 397 17.11 6.51 -2.87
C MET A 397 17.25 5.57 -4.08
N GLN A 398 18.30 4.76 -4.12
CA GLN A 398 18.53 3.79 -5.20
C GLN A 398 17.42 2.74 -5.27
N ASN A 399 16.94 2.23 -4.13
CA ASN A 399 15.81 1.31 -4.09
C ASN A 399 14.53 1.96 -4.63
N LEU A 400 14.23 3.20 -4.24
CA LEU A 400 13.07 3.94 -4.76
C LEU A 400 13.13 4.08 -6.28
N TYR A 401 14.27 4.52 -6.82
CA TYR A 401 14.42 4.71 -8.27
C TYR A 401 14.44 3.38 -9.03
N LYS A 402 15.06 2.34 -8.48
CA LYS A 402 14.99 0.98 -9.02
C LYS A 402 13.54 0.50 -9.10
N GLN A 403 12.78 0.59 -8.00
CA GLN A 403 11.38 0.20 -7.96
C GLN A 403 10.55 1.00 -8.97
N TYR A 404 10.66 2.33 -8.97
CA TYR A 404 9.91 3.18 -9.90
C TYR A 404 10.24 2.90 -11.37
N SER A 405 11.51 2.61 -11.68
CA SER A 405 11.94 2.35 -13.04
C SER A 405 11.25 1.12 -13.67
N ALA A 406 10.90 0.14 -12.84
CA ALA A 406 10.23 -1.09 -13.24
C ALA A 406 8.73 -0.92 -13.52
N LEU A 407 8.15 0.24 -13.16
CA LEU A 407 6.72 0.46 -13.25
C LEU A 407 6.26 0.80 -14.68
N GLY A 408 5.07 0.35 -15.02
CA GLY A 408 4.45 0.54 -16.32
C GLY A 408 3.78 1.91 -16.47
N PHE A 409 3.89 2.46 -17.68
CA PHE A 409 3.19 3.68 -18.09
C PHE A 409 2.41 3.41 -19.38
N LYS A 410 1.22 3.99 -19.52
CA LYS A 410 0.52 4.04 -20.81
C LYS A 410 1.32 4.89 -21.82
N PHE A 411 1.87 6.01 -21.34
CA PHE A 411 2.77 6.88 -22.09
C PHE A 411 4.05 7.09 -21.28
N PHE A 412 5.16 6.48 -21.69
CA PHE A 412 6.42 6.55 -20.95
C PHE A 412 6.99 7.97 -20.83
N GLN A 413 6.53 8.92 -21.65
CA GLN A 413 6.86 10.34 -21.54
C GLN A 413 6.40 10.99 -20.21
N ASP A 414 5.48 10.33 -19.50
CA ASP A 414 5.01 10.75 -18.18
C ASP A 414 5.99 10.37 -17.06
N ARG A 415 6.93 9.45 -17.31
CA ARG A 415 7.86 8.90 -16.31
C ARG A 415 8.61 9.97 -15.49
N PRO A 416 9.10 11.09 -16.03
CA PRO A 416 9.72 12.13 -15.21
C PRO A 416 8.70 12.88 -14.33
N VAL A 417 7.49 13.12 -14.84
CA VAL A 417 6.44 13.85 -14.11
C VAL A 417 5.89 12.99 -12.96
N GLY A 418 5.69 11.70 -13.22
CA GLY A 418 5.13 10.74 -12.27
C GLY A 418 5.96 10.51 -10.99
N ILE A 419 7.23 10.94 -10.94
CA ILE A 419 8.07 10.87 -9.72
C ILE A 419 8.54 12.23 -9.22
N SER A 420 8.36 13.30 -10.01
CA SER A 420 8.80 14.66 -9.66
C SER A 420 8.36 15.10 -8.25
N GLY A 421 7.15 14.73 -7.83
CA GLY A 421 6.65 15.00 -6.48
C GLY A 421 7.48 14.36 -5.37
N LEU A 422 7.93 13.12 -5.56
CA LEU A 422 8.79 12.40 -4.60
C LEU A 422 10.20 12.96 -4.60
N GLU A 423 10.76 13.18 -5.80
CA GLU A 423 12.11 13.71 -5.95
C GLU A 423 12.25 15.11 -5.33
N ARG A 424 11.26 15.99 -5.53
CA ARG A 424 11.22 17.31 -4.91
C ARG A 424 11.20 17.27 -3.39
N ARG A 425 10.55 16.26 -2.78
CA ARG A 425 10.56 16.09 -1.32
C ARG A 425 11.90 15.54 -0.83
N LEU A 426 12.51 14.62 -1.56
CA LEU A 426 13.85 14.12 -1.27
C LEU A 426 14.91 15.23 -1.33
N THR A 427 14.91 16.07 -2.37
CA THR A 427 15.84 17.20 -2.48
C THR A 427 15.65 18.19 -1.34
N SER A 428 14.41 18.46 -0.94
CA SER A 428 14.10 19.30 0.22
C SER A 428 14.60 18.70 1.53
N ALA A 429 14.31 17.42 1.79
CA ALA A 429 14.65 16.73 3.04
C ALA A 429 16.16 16.51 3.21
N TYR A 430 16.89 16.27 2.11
CA TYR A 430 18.33 16.07 2.14
C TYR A 430 19.12 17.37 1.94
N ASP A 431 18.44 18.52 1.88
CA ASP A 431 19.03 19.84 1.63
C ASP A 431 20.02 19.83 0.45
N THR A 432 19.57 19.27 -0.67
CA THR A 432 20.38 19.09 -1.88
C THR A 432 19.63 19.62 -3.09
N ARG A 433 20.36 19.94 -4.16
CA ARG A 433 19.75 20.05 -5.49
C ARG A 433 19.57 18.66 -6.10
N GLY A 434 18.67 18.56 -7.05
CA GLY A 434 18.46 17.33 -7.80
C GLY A 434 17.41 17.49 -8.89
N GLY A 435 17.32 16.49 -9.74
CA GLY A 435 16.50 16.50 -10.93
C GLY A 435 16.74 15.23 -11.74
N TYR A 436 15.74 14.80 -12.49
CA TYR A 436 15.87 13.73 -13.48
C TYR A 436 16.42 12.42 -12.89
N GLY A 437 16.05 12.08 -11.65
CA GLY A 437 16.46 10.84 -11.00
C GLY A 437 17.83 10.89 -10.34
N ILE A 438 18.39 12.09 -10.17
CA ILE A 438 19.74 12.32 -9.63
C ILE A 438 19.67 13.35 -8.50
N LEU A 439 20.37 13.08 -7.39
CA LEU A 439 20.54 14.01 -6.27
C LEU A 439 22.01 14.45 -6.20
N GLU A 440 22.26 15.76 -6.15
CA GLU A 440 23.61 16.34 -6.21
C GLU A 440 24.51 15.90 -5.04
N ALA A 441 23.98 15.86 -3.82
CA ALA A 441 24.73 15.39 -2.64
C ALA A 441 25.21 13.93 -2.75
N TYR A 442 24.64 13.17 -3.69
CA TYR A 442 24.97 11.78 -3.98
C TYR A 442 25.20 11.57 -5.48
N LEU A 443 25.77 12.56 -6.18
CA LEU A 443 25.81 12.58 -7.65
C LEU A 443 26.47 11.33 -8.22
N GLU A 444 27.65 10.98 -7.74
CA GLU A 444 28.44 9.84 -8.21
C GLU A 444 27.66 8.54 -7.99
N ARG A 445 27.05 8.38 -6.81
CA ARG A 445 26.19 7.22 -6.47
C ARG A 445 24.90 7.17 -7.27
N SER A 446 24.36 8.32 -7.66
CA SER A 446 23.15 8.42 -8.47
C SER A 446 23.41 8.06 -9.93
N LEU A 447 24.62 8.33 -10.44
CA LEU A 447 25.04 8.04 -11.81
C LEU A 447 25.44 6.57 -12.04
N LEU A 448 25.62 5.77 -10.99
CA LEU A 448 25.95 4.34 -11.07
C LEU A 448 24.76 3.44 -11.47
N TRP A 449 23.73 3.99 -12.09
CA TRP A 449 22.64 3.17 -12.60
C TRP A 449 23.12 2.35 -13.81
N LYS A 450 22.61 1.12 -13.94
CA LYS A 450 22.84 0.23 -15.08
C LYS A 450 21.51 -0.37 -15.52
N ARG A 451 21.47 -0.96 -16.73
CA ARG A 451 20.32 -1.79 -17.12
C ARG A 451 20.21 -2.98 -16.17
N ASP A 452 18.98 -3.37 -15.84
CA ASP A 452 18.75 -4.65 -15.20
C ASP A 452 19.02 -5.79 -16.20
N GLU A 453 19.64 -6.88 -15.75
CA GLU A 453 20.31 -7.85 -16.63
C GLU A 453 19.35 -8.55 -17.61
N ALA A 454 18.07 -8.61 -17.25
CA ALA A 454 17.03 -9.33 -17.98
C ALA A 454 16.58 -8.66 -19.30
N LYS A 455 16.74 -7.34 -19.49
CA LYS A 455 16.15 -6.63 -20.66
C LYS A 455 17.03 -5.47 -21.16
N TYR A 456 16.85 -5.11 -22.44
CA TYR A 456 17.40 -3.87 -23.00
C TYR A 456 16.59 -2.66 -22.51
N LEU A 457 17.25 -1.50 -22.42
CA LEU A 457 16.59 -0.22 -22.18
C LEU A 457 16.33 0.46 -23.52
N GLU A 458 15.10 0.92 -23.75
CA GLU A 458 14.73 1.63 -24.98
C GLU A 458 14.65 3.13 -24.73
N ARG A 459 15.21 3.93 -25.64
CA ARG A 459 15.16 5.38 -25.50
C ARG A 459 13.75 5.90 -25.73
N ILE A 460 13.20 6.64 -24.78
CA ILE A 460 11.86 7.23 -24.87
C ILE A 460 11.89 8.38 -25.87
N GLN A 461 10.96 8.38 -26.81
CA GLN A 461 10.75 9.48 -27.75
C GLN A 461 9.88 10.55 -27.10
N PHE A 462 10.47 11.70 -26.78
CA PHE A 462 9.76 12.85 -26.22
C PHE A 462 9.30 13.81 -27.33
N PRO A 463 8.16 14.51 -27.16
CA PRO A 463 7.72 15.54 -28.10
C PRO A 463 8.75 16.65 -28.28
N SER A 464 8.77 17.27 -29.47
CA SER A 464 9.66 18.39 -29.79
C SER A 464 9.58 19.51 -28.74
N GLY A 465 10.74 19.94 -28.23
CA GLY A 465 10.85 20.95 -27.17
C GLY A 465 10.91 20.39 -25.75
N ARG A 466 10.77 19.07 -25.55
CA ARG A 466 11.00 18.40 -24.26
C ARG A 466 12.14 17.40 -24.41
N SER A 467 13.35 17.77 -23.99
CA SER A 467 14.49 16.85 -23.94
C SER A 467 14.84 16.52 -22.49
N LEU A 468 15.22 15.26 -22.25
CA LEU A 468 15.81 14.85 -20.99
C LEU A 468 17.33 14.75 -21.14
N PRO A 469 18.09 15.00 -20.06
CA PRO A 469 19.53 14.81 -20.09
C PRO A 469 19.89 13.34 -20.42
N SER A 470 20.89 13.14 -21.28
CA SER A 470 21.31 11.80 -21.73
C SER A 470 21.88 10.93 -20.60
N TRP A 471 22.40 11.53 -19.53
CA TRP A 471 22.90 10.84 -18.35
C TRP A 471 21.79 10.35 -17.41
N SER A 472 20.54 10.75 -17.62
CA SER A 472 19.42 10.34 -16.79
C SER A 472 18.83 9.02 -17.28
N TRP A 473 18.65 8.07 -16.38
CA TRP A 473 17.90 6.84 -16.66
C TRP A 473 16.44 7.10 -17.03
N MET A 474 15.88 8.28 -16.70
CA MET A 474 14.51 8.64 -17.08
C MET A 474 14.33 8.86 -18.58
N ALA A 475 15.42 8.99 -19.34
CA ALA A 475 15.40 9.03 -20.80
C ALA A 475 15.09 7.66 -21.44
N TYR A 476 15.00 6.60 -20.64
CA TYR A 476 14.82 5.23 -21.10
C TYR A 476 13.63 4.54 -20.42
N SER A 477 12.95 3.67 -21.17
CA SER A 477 11.98 2.71 -20.66
C SER A 477 12.71 1.43 -20.21
N GLY A 478 12.15 0.76 -19.22
CA GLY A 478 12.72 -0.46 -18.63
C GLY A 478 13.28 -0.27 -17.22
N THR A 479 13.62 -1.39 -16.59
CA THR A 479 14.10 -1.46 -15.21
C THR A 479 15.59 -1.17 -15.13
N ILE A 480 15.97 -0.33 -14.16
CA ILE A 480 17.38 -0.10 -13.82
C ILE A 480 17.78 -0.92 -12.61
N ALA A 481 19.08 -1.19 -12.51
CA ALA A 481 19.76 -1.59 -11.30
C ALA A 481 20.86 -0.56 -10.98
N TYR A 482 21.57 -0.76 -9.88
CA TYR A 482 22.75 0.04 -9.55
C TYR A 482 23.97 -0.87 -9.49
N VAL A 483 25.13 -0.34 -9.85
CA VAL A 483 26.41 -1.02 -9.69
C VAL A 483 26.67 -1.22 -8.18
N GLU A 484 26.94 -2.46 -7.79
CA GLU A 484 27.38 -2.76 -6.44
C GLU A 484 28.82 -2.27 -6.27
N VAL A 485 29.02 -1.34 -5.34
CA VAL A 485 30.33 -0.79 -5.07
C VAL A 485 30.91 -1.47 -3.84
N LYS A 486 31.91 -2.30 -4.07
CA LYS A 486 32.67 -2.94 -3.00
C LYS A 486 33.57 -1.94 -2.29
N PHE A 487 33.73 -2.13 -1.00
CA PHE A 487 34.58 -1.29 -0.17
C PHE A 487 36.06 -1.47 -0.56
N ASN A 488 36.81 -0.37 -0.68
CA ASN A 488 38.23 -0.34 -1.11
C ASN A 488 38.55 -0.89 -2.52
N GLU A 489 37.55 -1.11 -3.38
CA GLU A 489 37.75 -1.56 -4.76
C GLU A 489 37.44 -0.47 -5.81
N VAL A 490 37.18 0.76 -5.38
CA VAL A 490 36.89 1.89 -6.28
C VAL A 490 37.61 3.17 -5.85
N ASP A 491 38.11 3.90 -6.82
CA ASP A 491 38.59 5.27 -6.65
C ASP A 491 37.49 6.26 -7.06
N TRP A 492 37.17 7.20 -6.17
CA TRP A 492 36.20 8.26 -6.45
C TRP A 492 36.93 9.52 -6.94
N THR A 493 36.44 10.12 -8.02
CA THR A 493 36.94 11.42 -8.52
C THR A 493 35.96 12.54 -8.18
N ASN A 494 36.50 13.71 -7.85
CA ASN A 494 35.73 14.96 -7.71
C ASN A 494 35.97 15.91 -8.89
N GLU A 495 36.63 15.44 -9.96
CA GLU A 495 36.99 16.21 -11.14
C GLU A 495 35.82 16.29 -12.13
N TYR A 496 34.66 16.72 -11.66
CA TYR A 496 33.47 16.91 -12.49
C TYR A 496 32.77 18.22 -12.14
N VAL A 497 32.04 18.76 -13.12
CA VAL A 497 31.12 19.88 -12.88
C VAL A 497 29.72 19.31 -12.72
N SER A 498 29.12 19.51 -11.55
CA SER A 498 27.73 19.10 -11.31
C SER A 498 26.81 19.76 -12.34
N PRO A 499 25.87 19.03 -12.96
CA PRO A 499 24.89 19.62 -13.88
C PRO A 499 23.95 20.60 -13.17
N PHE A 500 23.92 20.58 -11.84
CA PHE A 500 23.14 21.50 -11.01
C PHE A 500 23.95 22.72 -10.56
N ALA A 501 25.26 22.75 -10.78
CA ALA A 501 26.15 23.87 -10.46
C ALA A 501 26.04 24.97 -11.54
N SER A 502 25.02 25.83 -11.44
CA SER A 502 24.95 27.04 -12.31
C SER A 502 25.78 28.21 -11.74
N PRO A 503 26.57 28.93 -12.56
CA PRO A 503 27.42 30.06 -12.11
C PRO A 503 26.70 31.40 -11.89
N THR A 504 25.47 31.61 -12.38
CA THR A 504 24.89 32.97 -12.50
C THR A 504 23.40 33.14 -12.17
N GLN A 505 22.73 32.18 -11.51
CA GLN A 505 21.40 32.46 -10.96
C GLN A 505 21.26 31.91 -9.54
N ARG A 506 20.99 32.84 -8.61
CA ARG A 506 20.31 32.61 -7.32
C ARG A 506 18.88 32.11 -7.55
N SER A 507 18.70 31.08 -8.36
CA SER A 507 17.46 30.32 -8.38
C SER A 507 17.46 29.49 -7.09
N ASN A 508 16.73 29.94 -6.07
CA ASN A 508 16.50 29.19 -4.82
C ASN A 508 15.77 27.83 -5.04
N LYS A 509 15.63 27.35 -6.28
CA LYS A 509 14.98 26.07 -6.60
C LYS A 509 15.91 24.91 -6.25
N ARG A 510 15.53 24.12 -5.24
CA ARG A 510 16.20 22.86 -4.86
C ARG A 510 15.90 21.68 -5.80
N HIS A 511 14.98 21.83 -6.74
CA HIS A 511 14.58 20.74 -7.64
C HIS A 511 14.42 21.26 -9.08
N TRP A 512 14.94 20.49 -10.03
CA TRP A 512 14.81 20.73 -11.46
C TRP A 512 13.64 19.94 -12.01
N GLU A 513 12.65 20.67 -12.54
CA GLU A 513 11.44 20.07 -13.06
C GLU A 513 11.62 19.75 -14.55
N ALA A 514 11.08 18.61 -14.98
CA ALA A 514 10.89 18.34 -16.39
C ALA A 514 9.73 19.20 -16.91
N THR A 515 9.95 20.50 -17.12
CA THR A 515 8.94 21.37 -17.72
C THR A 515 8.78 21.05 -19.21
N SER A 516 7.55 21.17 -19.72
CA SER A 516 7.25 21.10 -21.15
C SER A 516 7.42 22.46 -21.85
N GLU A 517 8.22 23.35 -21.27
CA GLU A 517 8.38 24.71 -21.79
C GLU A 517 9.29 24.69 -23.01
N LYS A 518 8.77 25.24 -24.13
CA LYS A 518 9.61 25.71 -25.23
C LYS A 518 10.65 26.66 -24.63
N GLN A 519 11.92 26.28 -24.65
CA GLN A 519 12.96 27.29 -24.68
C GLN A 519 12.72 28.09 -25.97
N ASN A 520 12.27 29.33 -25.82
CA ASN A 520 12.34 30.30 -26.89
C ASN A 520 13.83 30.40 -27.26
N ALA A 521 14.21 29.78 -28.37
CA ALA A 521 15.47 30.08 -29.02
C ALA A 521 15.39 31.53 -29.49
N SER A 522 15.98 32.42 -28.71
CA SER A 522 16.34 33.77 -29.14
C SER A 522 17.70 33.71 -29.82
N ALA A 523 17.72 34.24 -31.05
CA ALA A 523 18.80 34.40 -32.02
C ALA A 523 19.09 33.17 -32.90
#